data_AF-A0AAW9I6M6-F1
#
_entry.id   AF-A0AAW9I6M6-F1
#
_cell.length_a   1.000
_cell.length_b   1.000
_cell.length_c   1.000
_cell.angle_alpha   90.00
_cell.angle_beta   90.00
_cell.angle_gamma   90.00
#
_symmetry.space_group_name_H-M   'P 1'
#
loop_
_entity.id
_entity.type
_entity.pdbx_description
1 polymer ?
#
loop_
_entity_poly.entity_id
_entity_poly.type
_entity_poly.pdbx_seq_one_letter_code
_entity_poly.pdbx_strand_id
1 'polypeptide(L)'
;YVLGHTSSDSSGVAGIELKYDNVLKGTAGKLIVSTDAAGKERPQGSEQYYEPTTGNGLVLTVDEVIQHYCEKAAQKAYEENNASKVTIIAMDPKTGDVKAMVKKPDYDPNTPTKAIYPAYEEILEECKNDNEKIKAYSTMWR
;
A
#
# COMPACT_ATOMS: atom_id res chain seq x y z
N TYR A 1 1.65 -8.16 -1.26
CA TYR A 1 2.29 -7.72 0.01
C TYR A 1 3.44 -6.73 -0.17
N VAL A 2 4.38 -6.93 -1.10
CA VAL A 2 5.62 -6.11 -1.23
C VAL A 2 5.34 -4.63 -1.52
N LEU A 3 4.43 -4.34 -2.45
CA LEU A 3 4.11 -2.97 -2.86
C LEU A 3 3.51 -2.16 -1.70
N GLY A 4 2.56 -2.74 -0.97
CA GLY A 4 1.74 -2.02 -0.01
C GLY A 4 0.49 -1.44 -0.67
N HIS A 5 -0.10 -0.43 -0.05
CA HIS A 5 -1.25 0.31 -0.57
C HIS A 5 -1.26 1.75 -0.06
N THR A 6 -2.02 2.61 -0.74
CA THR A 6 -2.24 4.00 -0.38
C THR A 6 -3.59 4.20 0.32
N SER A 7 -3.70 5.22 1.15
CA SER A 7 -4.98 5.69 1.67
C SER A 7 -5.75 6.47 0.60
N SER A 8 -7.02 6.78 0.88
CA SER A 8 -7.83 7.69 0.05
C SER A 8 -7.17 9.07 -0.15
N ASP A 9 -6.28 9.47 0.76
CA ASP A 9 -5.53 10.73 0.71
C ASP A 9 -4.19 10.59 -0.04
N SER A 10 -4.03 9.54 -0.86
CA SER A 10 -2.82 9.27 -1.64
C SER A 10 -1.53 9.26 -0.80
N SER A 11 -1.65 8.80 0.45
CA SER A 11 -0.52 8.66 1.36
C SER A 11 -0.22 7.17 1.53
N GLY A 12 1.06 6.78 1.43
CA GLY A 12 1.49 5.40 1.58
C GLY A 12 1.21 4.88 3.00
N VAL A 13 0.47 3.78 3.11
CA VAL A 13 0.07 3.18 4.41
C VAL A 13 0.94 1.97 4.76
N ALA A 14 1.34 1.19 3.76
CA ALA A 14 2.09 -0.05 3.96
C ALA A 14 3.17 -0.23 2.88
N GLY A 15 4.08 -1.17 3.12
CA GLY A 15 5.05 -1.63 2.12
C GLY A 15 6.00 -0.54 1.59
N ILE A 16 6.29 -0.63 0.30
CA ILE A 16 7.16 0.29 -0.43
C ILE A 16 6.52 1.68 -0.55
N GLU A 17 5.19 1.75 -0.67
CA GLU A 17 4.44 3.02 -0.69
C GLU A 17 4.73 3.85 0.57
N LEU A 18 4.67 3.25 1.76
CA LEU A 18 5.02 3.96 3.00
C LEU A 18 6.50 4.34 3.07
N LYS A 19 7.39 3.47 2.58
CA LYS A 19 8.84 3.69 2.66
C LYS A 19 9.31 4.82 1.74
N TYR A 20 8.70 4.95 0.56
CA TYR A 20 9.07 5.88 -0.48
C TYR A 20 8.00 6.96 -0.75
N ASP A 21 7.04 7.17 0.17
CA ASP A 21 5.98 8.20 0.06
C ASP A 21 6.56 9.56 -0.32
N ASN A 22 7.66 9.98 0.31
CA ASN A 22 8.32 11.26 0.03
C ASN A 22 8.82 11.41 -1.42
N VAL A 23 9.15 10.30 -2.08
CA VAL A 23 9.65 10.28 -3.46
C VAL A 23 8.48 10.16 -4.45
N LEU A 24 7.45 9.38 -4.09
CA LEU A 24 6.30 9.06 -4.93
C LEU A 24 5.21 10.15 -4.93
N LYS A 25 5.02 10.86 -3.82
CA LYS A 25 3.88 11.78 -3.61
C LYS A 25 3.99 13.10 -4.37
N GLY A 26 5.21 13.52 -4.73
CA GLY A 26 5.46 14.81 -5.36
C GLY A 26 5.05 15.99 -4.46
N THR A 27 4.75 17.13 -5.07
CA THR A 27 4.31 18.34 -4.34
C THR A 27 2.96 18.80 -4.86
N ALA A 28 1.98 18.92 -3.97
CA ALA A 28 0.67 19.43 -4.31
C ALA A 28 0.76 20.91 -4.74
N GLY A 29 0.12 21.22 -5.86
CA GLY A 29 -0.07 22.60 -6.30
C GLY A 29 -0.95 23.38 -5.33
N LYS A 30 -0.92 24.70 -5.42
CA LYS A 30 -1.73 25.59 -4.56
C LYS A 30 -2.38 26.65 -5.43
N LEU A 31 -3.68 26.83 -5.26
CA LEU A 31 -4.41 27.96 -5.82
C LEU A 31 -4.78 28.89 -4.66
N ILE A 32 -4.25 30.11 -4.69
CA ILE A 32 -4.58 31.15 -3.72
C ILE A 32 -5.53 32.12 -4.41
N VAL A 33 -6.78 32.15 -3.94
CA VAL A 33 -7.81 33.08 -4.39
C VAL A 33 -8.14 34.09 -3.28
N SER A 34 -8.40 35.34 -3.68
CA SER A 34 -8.85 36.37 -2.75
C SER A 34 -10.37 36.33 -2.59
N THR A 35 -10.83 35.93 -1.41
CA THR A 35 -12.25 35.72 -1.12
C THR A 35 -12.79 36.82 -0.20
N ASP A 36 -14.04 37.22 -0.39
CA ASP A 36 -14.74 38.15 0.51
C ASP A 36 -15.12 37.47 1.84
N ALA A 37 -15.53 38.23 2.88
CA ALA A 37 -15.92 37.71 4.20
C ALA A 37 -17.05 36.66 4.15
N ALA A 38 -17.82 36.64 3.05
CA ALA A 38 -18.89 35.68 2.78
C ALA A 38 -18.46 34.45 1.94
N GLY A 39 -17.17 34.27 1.65
CA GLY A 39 -16.70 33.09 0.92
C GLY A 39 -16.83 33.17 -0.62
N LYS A 40 -17.26 34.31 -1.18
CA LYS A 40 -17.37 34.51 -2.63
C LYS A 40 -16.04 34.99 -3.26
N GLU A 41 -15.67 34.36 -4.36
CA GLU A 41 -14.53 34.75 -5.19
C GLU A 41 -14.75 36.17 -5.73
N ARG A 42 -13.74 37.04 -5.57
CA ARG A 42 -13.80 38.42 -6.06
C ARG A 42 -13.27 38.45 -7.51
N PRO A 43 -14.02 38.97 -8.51
CA PRO A 43 -13.60 38.97 -9.92
C PRO A 43 -12.32 39.75 -10.26
N GLN A 44 -11.75 40.50 -9.29
CA GLN A 44 -10.49 41.24 -9.41
C GLN A 44 -9.51 40.89 -8.27
N GLY A 45 -9.63 39.69 -7.70
CA GLY A 45 -8.68 39.18 -6.72
C GLY A 45 -7.33 38.86 -7.37
N SER A 46 -6.24 39.04 -6.63
CA SER A 46 -4.96 38.46 -7.04
C SER A 46 -5.06 36.94 -6.92
N GLU A 47 -4.95 36.25 -8.04
CA GLU A 47 -4.84 34.79 -8.09
C GLU A 47 -3.36 34.41 -8.18
N GLN A 48 -2.90 33.56 -7.27
CA GLN A 48 -1.59 32.92 -7.40
C GLN A 48 -1.81 31.42 -7.59
N TYR A 49 -1.40 30.93 -8.75
CA TYR A 49 -1.40 29.51 -9.07
C TYR A 49 0.02 28.97 -8.97
N TYR A 50 0.18 27.95 -8.14
CA TYR A 50 1.39 27.16 -8.02
C TYR A 50 1.12 25.80 -8.63
N GLU A 51 1.83 25.49 -9.72
CA GLU A 51 1.68 24.23 -10.44
C GLU A 51 2.04 23.02 -9.55
N PRO A 52 1.26 21.93 -9.60
CA PRO A 52 1.62 20.68 -8.95
C PRO A 52 2.86 20.08 -9.61
N THR A 53 3.75 19.49 -8.81
CA THR A 53 4.90 18.74 -9.31
C THR A 53 4.63 17.25 -9.12
N THR A 54 4.62 16.50 -10.22
CA THR A 54 4.48 15.04 -10.20
C THR A 54 5.62 14.40 -9.42
N GLY A 55 5.31 13.38 -8.62
CA GLY A 55 6.34 12.59 -7.94
C GLY A 55 7.22 11.79 -8.89
N ASN A 56 8.29 11.21 -8.36
CA ASN A 56 9.21 10.39 -9.15
C ASN A 56 8.70 8.96 -9.26
N GLY A 57 9.03 8.29 -10.37
CA GLY A 57 8.82 6.86 -10.53
C GLY A 57 9.87 6.04 -9.78
N LEU A 58 9.46 4.87 -9.26
CA LEU A 58 10.35 3.90 -8.62
C LEU A 58 10.43 2.63 -9.47
N VAL A 59 11.66 2.20 -9.79
CA VAL A 59 11.91 0.91 -10.45
C VAL A 59 12.40 -0.07 -9.39
N LEU A 60 11.69 -1.20 -9.27
CA LEU A 60 12.01 -2.26 -8.31
C LEU A 60 12.94 -3.30 -8.94
N THR A 61 13.68 -4.00 -8.08
CA THR A 61 14.48 -5.18 -8.47
C THR A 61 13.62 -6.44 -8.68
N VAL A 62 12.35 -6.37 -8.27
CA VAL A 62 11.38 -7.47 -8.31
C VAL A 62 11.03 -7.79 -9.76
N ASP A 63 11.02 -9.07 -10.07
CA ASP A 63 10.61 -9.60 -11.36
C ASP A 63 9.19 -10.16 -11.23
N GLU A 64 8.25 -9.65 -12.03
CA GLU A 64 6.83 -10.05 -12.00
C GLU A 64 6.65 -11.55 -12.25
N VAL A 65 7.43 -12.13 -13.16
CA VAL A 65 7.31 -13.54 -13.54
C VAL A 65 7.77 -14.41 -12.37
N ILE A 66 8.94 -14.11 -11.80
CA ILE A 66 9.47 -14.85 -10.64
C ILE A 66 8.53 -14.71 -9.45
N GLN A 67 8.02 -13.50 -9.19
CA GLN A 67 7.04 -13.22 -8.15
C GLN A 67 5.79 -14.09 -8.32
N HIS A 68 5.21 -14.15 -9.52
CA HIS A 68 4.01 -14.94 -9.80
C HIS A 68 4.23 -16.44 -9.55
N TYR A 69 5.38 -16.99 -9.98
CA TYR A 69 5.71 -18.39 -9.71
C TYR A 69 5.90 -18.67 -8.21
N CYS A 70 6.57 -17.77 -7.49
CA CYS A 70 6.72 -17.88 -6.04
C CYS A 70 5.38 -17.81 -5.31
N GLU A 71 4.46 -16.95 -5.75
CA GLU A 71 3.11 -16.83 -5.17
C GLU A 71 2.30 -18.11 -5.36
N LYS A 72 2.34 -18.69 -6.56
CA LYS A 72 1.68 -19.96 -6.86
C LYS A 72 2.27 -21.12 -6.05
N ALA A 73 3.59 -21.16 -5.87
CA ALA A 73 4.25 -22.17 -5.04
C ALA A 73 3.90 -22.00 -3.55
N ALA A 74 3.89 -20.76 -3.05
CA ALA A 74 3.52 -20.46 -1.67
C ALA A 74 2.06 -20.84 -1.37
N GLN A 75 1.15 -20.56 -2.30
CA GLN A 75 -0.26 -20.94 -2.17
C GLN A 75 -0.44 -22.46 -2.08
N LYS A 76 0.24 -23.22 -2.96
CA LYS A 76 0.22 -24.69 -2.89
C LYS A 76 0.77 -25.21 -1.57
N ALA A 77 1.92 -24.68 -1.13
CA ALA A 77 2.52 -25.10 0.13
C ALA A 77 1.63 -24.77 1.34
N TYR A 78 0.90 -23.65 1.30
CA TYR A 78 -0.05 -23.24 2.32
C TYR A 78 -1.25 -24.21 2.40
N GLU A 79 -1.84 -24.56 1.24
CA GLU A 79 -2.98 -25.48 1.15
C GLU A 79 -2.61 -26.93 1.50
N GLU A 80 -1.48 -27.44 0.98
CA GLU A 80 -1.07 -28.83 1.18
C GLU A 80 -0.64 -29.11 2.62
N ASN A 81 0.05 -28.16 3.27
CA ASN A 81 0.58 -28.36 4.62
C ASN A 81 -0.32 -27.78 5.73
N ASN A 82 -1.44 -27.14 5.38
CA ASN A 82 -2.24 -26.34 6.32
C ASN A 82 -1.37 -25.43 7.20
N ALA A 83 -0.34 -24.84 6.59
CA ALA A 83 0.68 -24.09 7.31
C ALA A 83 0.09 -22.78 7.82
N SER A 84 0.40 -22.38 9.05
CA SER A 84 -0.10 -21.10 9.59
C SER A 84 0.49 -19.90 8.84
N LYS A 85 1.74 -20.01 8.36
CA LYS A 85 2.44 -18.97 7.59
C LYS A 85 3.43 -19.61 6.62
N VAL A 86 3.54 -19.06 5.42
CA VAL A 86 4.53 -19.44 4.40
C VAL A 86 5.25 -18.17 3.94
N THR A 87 6.56 -18.23 3.78
CA THR A 87 7.35 -17.10 3.27
C THR A 87 8.37 -17.63 2.26
N ILE A 88 8.44 -16.99 1.11
CA ILE A 88 9.38 -17.32 0.03
C ILE A 88 10.11 -16.04 -0.37
N ILE A 89 11.44 -16.13 -0.42
CA ILE A 89 12.29 -15.03 -0.87
C ILE A 89 13.19 -15.59 -1.98
N ALA A 90 13.14 -14.98 -3.16
CA ALA A 90 14.05 -15.25 -4.27
C ALA A 90 15.03 -14.09 -4.41
N MET A 91 16.32 -14.39 -4.34
CA MET A 91 17.41 -13.41 -4.42
C MET A 91 18.42 -13.85 -5.47
N ASP A 92 18.93 -12.89 -6.23
CA ASP A 92 20.11 -13.11 -7.07
C ASP A 92 21.37 -13.09 -6.19
N PRO A 93 22.12 -14.20 -6.06
CA PRO A 93 23.29 -14.27 -5.19
C PRO A 93 24.47 -13.41 -5.68
N LYS A 94 24.47 -12.98 -6.96
CA LYS A 94 25.56 -12.17 -7.51
C LYS A 94 25.39 -10.69 -7.21
N THR A 95 24.16 -10.18 -7.28
CA THR A 95 23.86 -8.75 -7.06
C THR A 95 23.28 -8.47 -5.68
N GLY A 96 22.73 -9.49 -5.01
CA GLY A 96 21.95 -9.32 -3.78
C GLY A 96 20.52 -8.82 -4.04
N ASP A 97 20.12 -8.69 -5.30
CA ASP A 97 18.80 -8.20 -5.67
C ASP A 97 17.72 -9.17 -5.25
N VAL A 98 16.70 -8.68 -4.55
CA VAL A 98 15.49 -9.44 -4.27
C VAL A 98 14.63 -9.43 -5.53
N LYS A 99 14.48 -10.60 -6.15
CA LYS A 99 13.68 -10.82 -7.36
C LYS A 99 12.22 -11.14 -7.03
N ALA A 100 11.97 -11.80 -5.90
CA ALA A 100 10.62 -12.04 -5.42
C ALA A 100 10.58 -12.12 -3.90
N MET A 101 9.48 -11.65 -3.32
CA MET A 101 9.19 -11.78 -1.90
C MET A 101 7.69 -12.05 -1.74
N VAL A 102 7.38 -13.20 -1.14
CA VAL A 102 6.01 -13.68 -0.96
C VAL A 102 5.82 -14.06 0.48
N LYS A 103 4.67 -13.69 1.02
CA LYS A 103 4.18 -14.11 2.32
C LYS A 103 2.75 -14.60 2.15
N LYS A 104 2.40 -15.71 2.79
CA LYS A 104 1.03 -16.19 2.97
C LYS A 104 0.78 -16.42 4.46
N PRO A 105 -0.41 -16.10 5.00
CA PRO A 105 -1.54 -15.48 4.32
C PRO A 105 -1.25 -14.00 3.95
N ASP A 106 -1.85 -13.53 2.86
CA ASP A 106 -1.71 -12.16 2.33
C ASP A 106 -3.07 -11.45 2.22
N TYR A 107 -3.05 -10.24 1.64
CA TYR A 107 -4.20 -9.38 1.43
C TYR A 107 -4.16 -8.79 0.01
N ASP A 108 -5.34 -8.41 -0.51
CA ASP A 108 -5.47 -7.71 -1.78
C ASP A 108 -5.26 -6.21 -1.56
N PRO A 109 -4.23 -5.59 -2.17
CA PRO A 109 -3.98 -4.16 -2.06
C PRO A 109 -5.13 -3.28 -2.58
N ASN A 110 -5.93 -3.78 -3.52
CA ASN A 110 -7.10 -3.05 -4.02
C ASN A 110 -8.24 -3.03 -3.00
N THR A 111 -8.28 -4.04 -2.11
CA THR A 111 -9.34 -4.21 -1.11
C THR A 111 -8.74 -4.51 0.27
N PRO A 112 -7.99 -3.56 0.87
CA PRO A 112 -7.14 -3.83 2.04
C PRO A 112 -7.93 -4.12 3.33
N THR A 113 -9.24 -3.83 3.35
CA THR A 113 -10.12 -4.08 4.51
C THR A 113 -10.82 -5.43 4.47
N LYS A 114 -10.74 -6.17 3.36
CA LYS A 114 -11.42 -7.46 3.20
C LYS A 114 -10.44 -8.61 3.45
N ALA A 115 -10.80 -9.47 4.39
CA ALA A 115 -10.09 -10.72 4.61
C ALA A 115 -10.29 -11.69 3.42
N ILE A 116 -9.19 -12.32 3.00
CA ILE A 116 -9.19 -13.38 1.97
C ILE A 116 -9.07 -14.76 2.63
N TYR A 117 -8.47 -14.81 3.82
CA TYR A 117 -8.22 -16.04 4.55
C TYR A 117 -9.12 -16.11 5.79
N PRO A 118 -9.69 -17.29 6.12
CA PRO A 118 -10.58 -17.46 7.27
C PRO A 118 -9.96 -17.00 8.60
N ALA A 119 -8.64 -17.21 8.75
CA ALA A 119 -7.90 -16.76 9.94
C ALA A 119 -7.97 -15.24 10.17
N TYR A 120 -8.16 -14.44 9.11
CA TYR A 120 -8.34 -12.99 9.24
C TYR A 120 -9.81 -12.60 9.40
N GLU A 121 -10.75 -13.39 8.89
CA GLU A 121 -12.19 -13.15 9.09
C GLU A 121 -12.56 -13.27 10.56
N GLU A 122 -12.11 -14.33 11.25
CA GLU A 122 -12.34 -14.53 12.68
C GLU A 122 -11.80 -13.35 13.52
N ILE A 123 -10.59 -12.87 13.21
CA ILE A 123 -9.97 -11.74 13.91
C ILE A 123 -10.79 -10.45 13.71
N LEU A 124 -11.34 -10.24 12.52
CA LEU A 124 -12.14 -9.04 12.21
C LEU A 124 -13.53 -9.08 12.86
N GLU A 125 -14.13 -10.27 12.98
CA GLU A 125 -15.42 -10.45 13.66
C GLU A 125 -15.31 -10.30 15.18
N GLU A 126 -14.19 -10.70 15.79
CA GLU A 126 -13.95 -10.52 17.22
C GLU A 126 -13.73 -9.05 17.62
N CYS A 127 -13.29 -8.21 16.69
CA CYS A 127 -13.00 -6.79 16.94
C CYS A 127 -14.28 -5.95 17.08
N LYS A 128 -14.61 -5.56 18.32
CA LYS A 128 -15.82 -4.76 18.62
C LYS A 128 -15.58 -3.25 18.53
N ASN A 129 -14.35 -2.79 18.78
CA ASN A 129 -13.99 -1.38 18.79
C ASN A 129 -13.22 -0.95 17.53
N ASP A 130 -13.39 0.30 17.10
CA ASP A 130 -12.71 0.84 15.91
C ASP A 130 -11.17 0.84 16.05
N ASN A 131 -10.65 1.09 17.25
CA ASN A 131 -9.21 1.01 17.53
C ASN A 131 -8.67 -0.43 17.43
N GLU A 132 -9.48 -1.43 17.75
CA GLU A 132 -9.10 -2.85 17.62
C GLU A 132 -9.11 -3.27 16.16
N LYS A 133 -10.10 -2.81 15.38
CA LYS A 133 -10.14 -3.02 13.93
C LYS A 133 -8.94 -2.42 13.23
N ILE A 134 -8.54 -1.19 13.59
CA ILE A 134 -7.33 -0.55 13.03
C ILE A 134 -6.08 -1.39 13.35
N LYS A 135 -5.96 -1.95 14.55
CA LYS A 135 -4.85 -2.84 14.92
C LYS A 135 -4.92 -4.17 14.16
N ALA A 136 -6.10 -4.74 13.97
CA ALA A 136 -6.30 -5.96 13.19
C ALA A 136 -5.89 -5.75 11.73
N TYR A 137 -6.33 -4.65 11.10
CA TYR A 137 -5.90 -4.28 9.74
C TYR A 137 -4.39 -4.07 9.66
N SER A 138 -3.79 -3.36 10.62
CA SER A 138 -2.33 -3.18 10.68
C SER A 138 -1.58 -4.51 10.81
N THR A 139 -2.17 -5.49 11.49
CA THR A 139 -1.60 -6.84 11.64
C THR A 139 -1.76 -7.65 10.36
N MET A 140 -2.87 -7.49 9.64
CA MET A 140 -3.11 -8.12 8.34
C MET A 140 -2.17 -7.56 7.26
N TRP A 141 -1.89 -6.26 7.32
CA TRP A 141 -0.99 -5.59 6.39
C TRP A 141 0.49 -5.82 6.68
N ARG A 142 0.84 -6.48 7.79
CA ARG A 142 2.21 -6.77 8.26
C ARG A 142 2.53 -8.25 8.27
#